data_AF-A0A7Y4T716-F1
#
_entry.id   AF-A0A7Y4T716-F1
#
_cell.length_a   1.000
_cell.length_b   1.000
_cell.length_c   1.000
_cell.angle_alpha   90.00
_cell.angle_beta   90.00
_cell.angle_gamma   90.00
#
_symmetry.space_group_name_H-M   'P 1'
#
loop_
_entity.id
_entity.type
_entity.pdbx_description
1 polymer ?
#
loop_
_entity_poly.entity_id
_entity_poly.type
_entity_poly.pdbx_seq_one_letter_code
_entity_poly.pdbx_strand_id
1 'polypeptide(L)'
;MSVNPNTTANKEQKALGPRASRPPLLTRRQHEVHRVSPEFLAFDVWGIRARLLMLIGCAALISGAGEPPVGVRGDPVAPAKISIDGETLRYEGQIDNASVDEVERVLAAASSVSTLVINSPGGSDAGVRFGEIVFARKLAVTVHKVCASACANWVALPARELVVPNDAILAFHGGTMNMTEENEKFWRGTLKARGAGEDMIETSVRHMKEMRTRELALFKAIGVSYKILEDSQTRRGRSTSRLWMFTRDVLENCYNVRNIKQYPKISPDQTLIDGWAEVIRECPSGKK
;
A
#
# COMPACT_ATOMS: atom_id res chain seq x y z
N MET A 1 36.40 4.66 -70.63
CA MET A 1 34.97 5.00 -70.82
C MET A 1 34.59 5.95 -69.68
N SER A 2 34.10 7.15 -70.06
CA SER A 2 33.80 8.41 -69.34
C SER A 2 34.04 8.49 -67.83
N VAL A 3 34.89 9.37 -67.27
CA VAL A 3 35.17 10.82 -67.43
C VAL A 3 34.08 11.75 -66.87
N ASN A 4 34.34 12.12 -65.62
CA ASN A 4 34.31 13.42 -64.94
C ASN A 4 33.05 14.27 -64.66
N PRO A 5 33.05 14.97 -63.50
CA PRO A 5 32.01 15.85 -62.96
C PRO A 5 32.29 17.33 -63.27
N ASN A 6 31.35 18.23 -62.97
CA ASN A 6 31.65 19.55 -62.36
C ASN A 6 30.43 20.44 -62.07
N THR A 7 30.52 21.14 -60.92
CA THR A 7 30.12 22.55 -60.65
C THR A 7 28.63 22.95 -60.72
N THR A 8 28.10 23.88 -59.92
CA THR A 8 28.62 25.16 -59.39
C THR A 8 27.96 25.55 -58.07
N ALA A 9 28.70 26.35 -57.31
CA ALA A 9 28.26 27.09 -56.14
C ALA A 9 27.88 28.56 -56.47
N ASN A 10 27.19 29.16 -55.50
CA ASN A 10 27.29 30.56 -55.03
C ASN A 10 26.38 31.70 -55.57
N LYS A 11 25.76 32.34 -54.55
CA LYS A 11 25.61 33.78 -54.27
C LYS A 11 24.66 34.62 -55.12
N GLU A 12 23.66 35.19 -54.44
CA GLU A 12 23.37 36.63 -54.52
C GLU A 12 22.83 37.19 -53.19
N GLN A 13 23.22 38.43 -52.89
CA GLN A 13 22.94 39.25 -51.70
C GLN A 13 22.03 40.44 -52.07
N LYS A 14 21.49 41.11 -51.03
CA LYS A 14 20.87 42.48 -50.95
C LYS A 14 19.37 42.55 -51.34
N ALA A 15 18.50 43.35 -50.70
CA ALA A 15 18.64 44.55 -49.85
C ALA A 15 17.44 44.73 -48.87
N LEU A 16 17.53 45.78 -48.03
CA LEU A 16 16.78 46.10 -46.81
C LEU A 16 15.39 46.80 -46.97
N GLY A 17 14.53 46.58 -45.95
CA GLY A 17 13.75 47.63 -45.22
C GLY A 17 12.21 47.49 -45.23
N PRO A 18 11.43 48.09 -44.28
CA PRO A 18 11.76 48.68 -42.97
C PRO A 18 11.00 48.07 -41.76
N ARG A 19 11.42 48.52 -40.56
CA ARG A 19 10.93 48.21 -39.20
C ARG A 19 9.41 48.38 -39.00
N ALA A 20 8.81 47.47 -38.23
CA ALA A 20 7.59 47.75 -37.46
C ALA A 20 7.61 47.06 -36.09
N SER A 21 7.36 47.88 -35.06
CA SER A 21 6.83 47.56 -33.72
C SER A 21 7.54 46.54 -32.82
N ARG A 22 8.21 47.07 -31.78
CA ARG A 22 8.46 46.41 -30.49
C ARG A 22 7.14 46.01 -29.81
N PRO A 23 7.00 44.80 -29.23
CA PRO A 23 6.01 44.55 -28.20
C PRO A 23 6.49 45.07 -26.82
N PRO A 24 5.57 45.41 -25.91
CA PRO A 24 5.88 46.12 -24.67
C PRO A 24 6.54 45.23 -23.61
N LEU A 25 7.35 45.88 -22.78
CA LEU A 25 7.92 45.38 -21.54
C LEU A 25 6.82 44.80 -20.64
N LEU A 26 6.84 43.48 -20.44
CA LEU A 26 6.09 42.83 -19.37
C LEU A 26 6.64 43.30 -18.03
N THR A 27 5.81 44.06 -17.34
CA THR A 27 6.02 44.49 -15.97
C THR A 27 6.06 43.27 -15.05
N ARG A 28 7.14 43.23 -14.26
CA ARG A 28 7.40 42.34 -13.13
C ARG A 28 6.23 42.45 -12.14
N ARG A 29 5.22 41.57 -12.25
CA ARG A 29 4.26 41.35 -11.16
C ARG A 29 4.93 40.54 -10.08
N GLN A 30 4.94 41.13 -8.90
CA GLN A 30 5.47 40.59 -7.68
C GLN A 30 4.74 39.31 -7.29
N HIS A 31 5.51 38.42 -6.66
CA HIS A 31 5.06 37.24 -5.96
C HIS A 31 3.89 37.55 -5.03
N GLU A 32 2.74 36.93 -5.28
CA GLU A 32 1.70 36.76 -4.28
C GLU A 32 1.70 35.28 -3.90
N VAL A 33 2.53 34.97 -2.90
CA VAL A 33 2.51 33.69 -2.19
C VAL A 33 1.24 33.70 -1.37
N HIS A 34 0.23 32.95 -1.80
CA HIS A 34 -0.89 32.62 -0.94
C HIS A 34 -0.36 31.81 0.25
N ARG A 35 -0.23 32.51 1.37
CA ARG A 35 0.06 31.99 2.69
C ARG A 35 -1.16 31.18 3.13
N VAL A 36 -1.12 29.86 2.90
CA VAL A 36 -2.07 28.93 3.51
C VAL A 36 -1.69 28.81 4.99
N SER A 37 -2.64 29.09 5.86
CA SER A 37 -2.53 29.03 7.32
C SER A 37 -2.24 27.60 7.80
N PRO A 38 -1.31 27.39 8.75
CA PRO A 38 -1.08 26.10 9.36
C PRO A 38 -2.00 25.93 10.57
N GLU A 39 -3.25 25.56 10.34
CA GLU A 39 -4.20 25.20 11.41
C GLU A 39 -4.92 23.90 11.08
N PHE A 40 -4.20 22.77 10.98
CA PHE A 40 -4.78 21.43 11.13
C PHE A 40 -3.75 20.47 11.73
N LEU A 41 -3.34 20.79 12.96
CA LEU A 41 -2.77 19.84 13.93
C LEU A 41 -3.55 20.03 15.24
N ALA A 42 -4.75 19.46 15.31
CA ALA A 42 -5.45 19.25 16.57
C ALA A 42 -6.53 18.18 16.37
N PHE A 43 -6.21 16.95 16.76
CA PHE A 43 -7.24 16.05 17.25
C PHE A 43 -7.79 16.68 18.54
N ASP A 44 -9.07 17.01 18.51
CA ASP A 44 -9.76 17.70 19.60
C ASP A 44 -9.74 16.87 20.90
N VAL A 45 -9.21 17.51 21.93
CA VAL A 45 -9.34 17.15 23.33
C VAL A 45 -10.63 17.77 23.83
N TRP A 46 -11.66 16.95 24.03
CA TRP A 46 -12.81 17.34 24.87
C TRP A 46 -12.78 16.50 26.14
N GLY A 47 -12.29 17.10 27.23
CA GLY A 47 -12.26 16.46 28.54
C GLY A 47 -11.32 17.09 29.57
N ILE A 48 -11.28 18.42 29.73
CA ILE A 48 -10.69 19.04 30.92
C ILE A 48 -11.81 19.57 31.80
N ARG A 49 -11.89 19.06 33.04
CA ARG A 49 -12.01 19.79 34.33
C ARG A 49 -11.82 18.74 35.44
N ALA A 50 -11.13 18.89 36.56
CA ALA A 50 -10.23 19.87 37.17
C ALA A 50 -9.77 19.23 38.51
N ARG A 51 -8.72 19.80 39.15
CA ARG A 51 -8.16 19.62 40.53
C ARG A 51 -6.71 19.12 40.46
N LEU A 52 -5.70 19.99 40.40
CA LEU A 52 -5.18 20.96 41.39
C LEU A 52 -4.48 20.30 42.61
N LEU A 53 -3.13 20.42 42.59
CA LEU A 53 -2.16 20.51 43.70
C LEU A 53 -2.07 19.40 44.76
N MET A 54 -0.93 18.69 44.78
CA MET A 54 -0.01 18.68 45.93
C MET A 54 1.43 18.42 45.45
N LEU A 55 2.33 19.34 45.81
CA LEU A 55 3.78 19.13 45.90
C LEU A 55 4.09 18.34 47.17
N ILE A 56 5.10 17.48 47.15
CA ILE A 56 6.22 17.37 48.12
C ILE A 56 7.08 16.19 47.66
N GLY A 57 8.39 16.43 47.59
CA GLY A 57 9.37 15.49 47.07
C GLY A 57 9.78 14.38 48.02
N CYS A 58 10.50 13.42 47.46
CA CYS A 58 11.51 12.64 48.16
C CYS A 58 12.63 12.34 47.16
N ALA A 59 13.78 12.96 47.39
CA ALA A 59 15.03 12.58 46.75
C ALA A 59 15.62 11.35 47.46
N ALA A 60 16.36 10.58 46.66
CA ALA A 60 17.25 9.45 47.00
C ALA A 60 16.59 8.09 47.28
N LEU A 61 16.89 7.09 46.43
CA LEU A 61 18.04 6.20 46.60
C LEU A 61 18.28 5.38 45.31
N ILE A 62 19.53 5.38 44.86
CA ILE A 62 20.04 4.59 43.73
C ILE A 62 20.24 3.16 44.24
N SER A 63 19.45 2.23 43.71
CA SER A 63 19.74 0.80 43.76
C SER A 63 19.48 0.25 42.37
N GLY A 64 20.55 -0.27 41.76
CA GLY A 64 20.57 -0.73 40.37
C GLY A 64 19.53 -1.81 40.11
N ALA A 65 18.55 -1.46 39.28
CA ALA A 65 17.84 -2.41 38.45
C ALA A 65 18.48 -2.33 37.07
N GLY A 66 19.05 -3.44 36.59
CA GLY A 66 19.48 -3.55 35.21
C GLY A 66 18.30 -3.21 34.31
N GLU A 67 18.44 -2.18 33.50
CA GLU A 67 17.44 -1.85 32.48
C GLU A 67 17.31 -3.06 31.55
N PRO A 68 16.11 -3.62 31.35
CA PRO A 68 15.92 -4.60 30.31
C PRO A 68 16.27 -3.94 28.97
N PRO A 69 16.85 -4.69 28.02
CA PRO A 69 17.21 -4.13 26.73
C PRO A 69 15.98 -3.48 26.12
N VAL A 70 16.19 -2.30 25.53
CA VAL A 70 15.19 -1.48 24.82
C VAL A 70 14.59 -2.31 23.68
N GLY A 71 13.64 -3.16 24.01
CA GLY A 71 12.68 -3.75 23.10
C GLY A 71 11.64 -2.68 22.83
N VAL A 72 11.42 -2.39 21.55
CA VAL A 72 10.34 -1.52 21.07
C VAL A 72 9.03 -2.00 21.69
N ARG A 73 8.58 -1.38 22.78
CA ARG A 73 7.19 -1.50 23.27
C ARG A 73 6.35 -0.72 22.28
N GLY A 74 5.92 -1.38 21.21
CA GLY A 74 4.75 -0.92 20.48
C GLY A 74 3.56 -1.03 21.42
N ASP A 75 2.78 0.04 21.54
CA ASP A 75 1.50 -0.02 22.22
C ASP A 75 0.68 -1.21 21.66
N PRO A 76 -0.06 -1.95 22.51
CA PRO A 76 -0.87 -3.05 22.04
C PRO A 76 -1.85 -2.53 20.99
N VAL A 77 -1.75 -3.07 19.79
CA VAL A 77 -2.67 -2.76 18.70
C VAL A 77 -4.07 -3.15 19.18
N ALA A 78 -5.01 -2.20 19.09
CA ALA A 78 -6.39 -2.48 19.44
C ALA A 78 -6.94 -3.64 18.60
N PRO A 79 -7.68 -4.59 19.21
CA PRO A 79 -8.22 -5.73 18.49
C PRO A 79 -9.17 -5.29 17.37
N ALA A 80 -9.24 -6.07 16.30
CA ALA A 80 -10.17 -5.82 15.22
C ALA A 80 -11.62 -5.89 15.72
N LYS A 81 -12.46 -4.99 15.22
CA LYS A 81 -13.91 -5.02 15.44
C LYS A 81 -14.55 -5.84 14.33
N ILE A 82 -15.26 -6.89 14.73
CA ILE A 82 -15.93 -7.82 13.83
C ILE A 82 -17.40 -7.92 14.23
N SER A 83 -18.30 -7.74 13.29
CA SER A 83 -19.75 -7.81 13.54
C SER A 83 -20.50 -8.33 12.31
N ILE A 84 -21.65 -8.94 12.52
CA ILE A 84 -22.56 -9.36 11.45
C ILE A 84 -23.83 -8.53 11.52
N ASP A 85 -24.26 -8.05 10.35
CA ASP A 85 -25.51 -7.34 10.13
C ASP A 85 -26.20 -7.96 8.90
N GLY A 86 -27.20 -8.81 9.14
CA GLY A 86 -27.84 -9.62 8.11
C GLY A 86 -26.83 -10.51 7.36
N GLU A 87 -26.70 -10.31 6.05
CA GLU A 87 -25.75 -11.04 5.19
C GLU A 87 -24.36 -10.39 5.10
N THR A 88 -24.10 -9.35 5.90
CA THR A 88 -22.86 -8.56 5.85
C THR A 88 -22.00 -8.82 7.08
N LEU A 89 -20.76 -9.27 6.87
CA LEU A 89 -19.70 -9.19 7.86
C LEU A 89 -18.99 -7.84 7.73
N ARG A 90 -18.87 -7.12 8.83
CA ARG A 90 -18.08 -5.89 8.93
C ARG A 90 -16.78 -6.18 9.67
N TYR A 91 -15.68 -5.72 9.10
CA TYR A 91 -14.33 -5.88 9.66
C TYR A 91 -13.63 -4.53 9.72
N GLU A 92 -13.15 -4.14 10.90
CA GLU A 92 -12.37 -2.93 11.10
C GLU A 92 -11.15 -3.20 11.99
N GLY A 93 -9.94 -3.01 11.47
CA GLY A 93 -8.70 -3.14 12.25
C GLY A 93 -7.57 -3.87 11.53
N GLN A 94 -6.51 -4.19 12.28
CA GLN A 94 -5.39 -4.97 11.74
C GLN A 94 -5.78 -6.43 11.52
N ILE A 95 -5.10 -7.09 10.58
CA ILE A 95 -5.27 -8.52 10.30
C ILE A 95 -4.20 -9.31 11.05
N ASP A 96 -4.64 -10.15 11.98
CA ASP A 96 -3.79 -11.09 12.72
C ASP A 96 -4.48 -12.45 12.86
N ASN A 97 -3.82 -13.40 13.52
CA ASN A 97 -4.40 -14.73 13.69
C ASN A 97 -5.69 -14.69 14.51
N ALA A 98 -5.75 -13.88 15.57
CA ALA A 98 -6.92 -13.82 16.45
C ALA A 98 -8.12 -13.21 15.72
N SER A 99 -7.90 -12.17 14.91
CA SER A 99 -8.98 -11.56 14.13
C SER A 99 -9.50 -12.49 13.02
N VAL A 100 -8.63 -13.28 12.39
CA VAL A 100 -9.05 -14.25 11.37
C VAL A 100 -9.75 -15.45 11.99
N ASP A 101 -9.33 -15.90 13.18
CA ASP A 101 -10.04 -16.95 13.94
C ASP A 101 -11.45 -16.50 14.30
N GLU A 102 -11.61 -15.24 14.72
CA GLU A 102 -12.91 -14.66 15.01
C GLU A 102 -13.79 -14.56 13.75
N VAL A 103 -13.23 -14.15 12.60
CA VAL A 103 -13.94 -14.16 11.31
C VAL A 103 -14.45 -15.56 10.98
N GLU A 104 -13.62 -16.59 11.10
CA GLU A 104 -14.01 -17.97 10.82
C GLU A 104 -15.12 -18.43 11.75
N ARG A 105 -15.00 -18.13 13.06
CA ARG A 105 -16.01 -18.45 14.07
C ARG A 105 -17.36 -17.82 13.76
N VAL A 106 -17.41 -16.52 13.45
CA VAL A 106 -18.68 -15.84 13.17
C VAL A 106 -19.30 -16.30 11.85
N LEU A 107 -18.49 -16.58 10.83
CA LEU A 107 -18.96 -17.10 9.55
C LEU A 107 -19.44 -18.56 9.63
N ALA A 108 -18.91 -19.35 10.55
CA ALA A 108 -19.42 -20.69 10.86
C ALA A 108 -20.83 -20.62 11.46
N ALA A 109 -21.11 -19.61 12.29
CA ALA A 109 -22.42 -19.39 12.89
C ALA A 109 -23.44 -18.69 11.97
N ALA A 110 -22.99 -18.06 10.88
CA ALA A 110 -23.82 -17.26 9.98
C ALA A 110 -23.58 -17.64 8.52
N SER A 111 -24.18 -18.75 8.08
CA SER A 111 -24.01 -19.28 6.72
C SER A 111 -24.60 -18.41 5.62
N SER A 112 -25.51 -17.49 5.93
CA SER A 112 -26.12 -16.55 4.98
C SER A 112 -25.20 -15.38 4.61
N VAL A 113 -24.10 -15.16 5.33
CA VAL A 113 -23.18 -14.06 5.03
C VAL A 113 -22.59 -14.24 3.64
N SER A 114 -22.81 -13.23 2.81
CA SER A 114 -22.43 -13.20 1.40
C SER A 114 -21.53 -12.01 1.06
N THR A 115 -21.42 -11.04 1.98
CA THR A 115 -20.68 -9.79 1.79
C THR A 115 -19.74 -9.49 2.96
N LEU A 116 -18.52 -9.08 2.64
CA LEU A 116 -17.53 -8.53 3.56
C LEU A 116 -17.39 -7.02 3.29
N VAL A 117 -17.65 -6.19 4.30
CA VAL A 117 -17.29 -4.76 4.30
C VAL A 117 -16.05 -4.59 5.18
N ILE A 118 -14.94 -4.15 4.59
CA ILE A 118 -13.63 -4.15 5.26
C ILE A 118 -12.96 -2.78 5.26
N ASN A 119 -12.49 -2.35 6.44
CA ASN A 119 -11.58 -1.23 6.66
C ASN A 119 -10.32 -1.75 7.38
N SER A 120 -9.21 -1.91 6.66
CA SER A 120 -8.00 -2.49 7.24
C SER A 120 -6.71 -1.95 6.62
N PRO A 121 -5.73 -1.52 7.43
CA PRO A 121 -4.38 -1.21 6.95
C PRO A 121 -3.58 -2.47 6.54
N GLY A 122 -4.17 -3.67 6.69
CA GLY A 122 -3.50 -4.95 6.56
C GLY A 122 -3.01 -5.46 7.91
N GLY A 123 -1.91 -6.20 7.90
CA GLY A 123 -1.35 -6.80 9.11
C GLY A 123 -0.39 -7.94 8.77
N SER A 124 -0.47 -9.00 9.56
CA SER A 124 0.36 -10.21 9.42
C SER A 124 -0.01 -11.06 8.21
N ASP A 125 0.76 -12.12 8.03
CA ASP A 125 0.58 -13.20 7.07
C ASP A 125 -0.77 -13.93 7.20
N ALA A 126 -1.46 -13.81 8.34
CA ALA A 126 -2.82 -14.31 8.55
C ALA A 126 -3.82 -13.85 7.46
N GLY A 127 -3.54 -12.73 6.78
CA GLY A 127 -4.36 -12.28 5.65
C GLY A 127 -4.42 -13.26 4.48
N VAL A 128 -3.45 -14.16 4.28
CA VAL A 128 -3.58 -15.24 3.28
C VAL A 128 -4.69 -16.20 3.67
N ARG A 129 -4.77 -16.61 4.95
CA ARG A 129 -5.87 -17.44 5.47
C ARG A 129 -7.21 -16.73 5.31
N PHE A 130 -7.26 -15.42 5.58
CA PHE A 130 -8.48 -14.65 5.38
C PHE A 130 -8.88 -14.60 3.88
N GLY A 131 -7.91 -14.41 2.98
CA GLY A 131 -8.14 -14.50 1.54
C GLY A 131 -8.71 -15.84 1.08
N GLU A 132 -8.18 -16.94 1.61
CA GLU A 132 -8.69 -18.29 1.36
C GLU A 132 -10.15 -18.44 1.83
N ILE A 133 -10.51 -17.88 3.00
CA ILE A 133 -11.89 -17.87 3.51
C ILE A 133 -12.81 -17.08 2.57
N VAL A 134 -12.40 -15.88 2.14
CA VAL A 134 -13.15 -15.04 1.19
C VAL A 134 -13.42 -15.80 -0.10
N PHE A 135 -12.39 -16.45 -0.65
CA PHE A 135 -12.48 -17.23 -1.89
C PHE A 135 -13.41 -18.43 -1.74
N ALA A 136 -13.19 -19.25 -0.70
CA ALA A 136 -13.95 -20.48 -0.47
C ALA A 136 -15.45 -20.20 -0.26
N ARG A 137 -15.77 -19.11 0.44
CA ARG A 137 -17.16 -18.68 0.67
C ARG A 137 -17.74 -17.81 -0.45
N LYS A 138 -16.94 -17.47 -1.48
CA LYS A 138 -17.34 -16.62 -2.60
C LYS A 138 -17.94 -15.29 -2.12
N LEU A 139 -17.33 -14.67 -1.12
CA LEU A 139 -17.81 -13.41 -0.56
C LEU A 139 -17.63 -12.28 -1.57
N ALA A 140 -18.62 -11.40 -1.69
CA ALA A 140 -18.40 -10.07 -2.24
C ALA A 140 -17.59 -9.24 -1.22
N VAL A 141 -16.69 -8.38 -1.69
CA VAL A 141 -15.88 -7.51 -0.82
C VAL A 141 -16.13 -6.06 -1.21
N THR A 142 -16.53 -5.26 -0.22
CA THR A 142 -16.61 -3.80 -0.33
C THR A 142 -15.55 -3.18 0.57
N VAL A 143 -14.65 -2.40 -0.01
CA VAL A 143 -13.68 -1.63 0.75
C VAL A 143 -14.37 -0.42 1.38
N HIS A 144 -14.28 -0.31 2.70
CA HIS A 144 -14.71 0.87 3.45
C HIS A 144 -13.47 1.65 3.88
N LYS A 145 -13.31 2.88 3.36
CA LYS A 145 -12.17 3.78 3.58
C LYS A 145 -10.83 3.25 3.07
N VAL A 146 -10.26 2.21 3.68
CA VAL A 146 -8.92 1.70 3.34
C VAL A 146 -8.89 0.18 3.35
N CYS A 147 -8.24 -0.38 2.34
CA CYS A 147 -7.75 -1.75 2.33
C CYS A 147 -6.32 -1.73 1.82
N ALA A 148 -5.35 -1.90 2.72
CA ALA A 148 -3.92 -1.80 2.40
C ALA A 148 -3.16 -3.07 2.77
N SER A 149 -1.97 -3.25 2.19
CA SER A 149 -1.05 -4.34 2.54
C SER A 149 -1.74 -5.71 2.46
N ALA A 150 -1.69 -6.54 3.52
CA ALA A 150 -2.32 -7.85 3.59
C ALA A 150 -3.80 -7.83 3.18
N CYS A 151 -4.53 -6.75 3.49
CA CYS A 151 -5.93 -6.59 3.04
C CYS A 151 -6.00 -6.52 1.52
N ALA A 152 -5.24 -5.62 0.91
CA ALA A 152 -5.24 -5.44 -0.55
C ALA A 152 -4.67 -6.68 -1.27
N ASN A 153 -3.55 -7.19 -0.76
CA ASN A 153 -2.80 -8.27 -1.37
C ASN A 153 -3.56 -9.61 -1.34
N TRP A 154 -4.29 -9.89 -0.26
CA TRP A 154 -4.80 -11.24 -0.02
C TRP A 154 -6.30 -11.31 0.23
N VAL A 155 -6.94 -10.27 0.79
CA VAL A 155 -8.37 -10.33 1.17
C VAL A 155 -9.27 -9.76 0.06
N ALA A 156 -8.88 -8.64 -0.55
CA ALA A 156 -9.71 -7.98 -1.57
C ALA A 156 -9.71 -8.73 -2.92
N LEU A 157 -8.56 -9.25 -3.35
CA LEU A 157 -8.41 -9.87 -4.68
C LEU A 157 -9.25 -11.14 -4.87
N PRO A 158 -9.38 -12.06 -3.89
CA PRO A 158 -10.16 -13.29 -4.05
C PRO A 158 -11.68 -13.12 -4.01
N ALA A 159 -12.17 -11.89 -3.86
CA ALA A 159 -13.60 -11.61 -3.79
C ALA A 159 -14.36 -12.15 -5.01
N ARG A 160 -15.59 -12.61 -4.83
CA ARG A 160 -16.50 -12.90 -5.95
C ARG A 160 -16.76 -11.63 -6.76
N GLU A 161 -16.97 -10.52 -6.05
CA GLU A 161 -17.17 -9.18 -6.60
C GLU A 161 -16.43 -8.19 -5.71
N LEU A 162 -15.66 -7.29 -6.32
CA LEU A 162 -14.90 -6.26 -5.62
C LEU A 162 -15.49 -4.88 -5.89
N VAL A 163 -15.86 -4.18 -4.82
CA VAL A 163 -16.35 -2.80 -4.83
C VAL A 163 -15.36 -1.94 -4.06
N VAL A 164 -14.75 -0.98 -4.75
CA VAL A 164 -13.94 0.08 -4.15
C VAL A 164 -14.65 1.41 -4.43
N PRO A 165 -15.40 1.95 -3.44
CA PRO A 165 -16.08 3.24 -3.56
C PRO A 165 -15.12 4.40 -3.87
N ASN A 166 -15.61 5.51 -4.42
CA ASN A 166 -14.76 6.62 -4.90
C ASN A 166 -13.88 7.26 -3.82
N ASP A 167 -14.32 7.20 -2.56
CA ASP A 167 -13.64 7.70 -1.37
C ASP A 167 -12.80 6.63 -0.65
N ALA A 168 -12.70 5.43 -1.23
CA ALA A 168 -11.95 4.32 -0.67
C ALA A 168 -10.62 4.07 -1.39
N ILE A 169 -9.67 3.52 -0.64
CA ILE A 169 -8.29 3.26 -1.10
C ILE A 169 -8.02 1.76 -1.08
N LEU A 170 -7.54 1.23 -2.20
CA LEU A 170 -7.00 -0.11 -2.31
C LEU A 170 -5.50 -0.03 -2.64
N ALA A 171 -4.63 -0.35 -1.67
CA ALA A 171 -3.20 -0.05 -1.76
C ALA A 171 -2.29 -1.25 -1.46
N PHE A 172 -1.38 -1.53 -2.39
CA PHE A 172 -0.49 -2.70 -2.39
C PHE A 172 0.90 -2.30 -1.94
N HIS A 173 1.68 -3.23 -1.35
CA HIS A 173 3.12 -2.99 -1.16
C HIS A 173 4.08 -4.17 -1.32
N GLY A 174 3.60 -5.26 -1.90
CA GLY A 174 4.36 -6.49 -2.07
C GLY A 174 3.93 -7.59 -1.13
N GLY A 175 4.22 -8.83 -1.54
CA GLY A 175 3.79 -10.07 -0.88
C GLY A 175 4.88 -10.74 -0.06
N THR A 176 4.75 -12.05 0.11
CA THR A 176 5.78 -12.86 0.75
C THR A 176 7.09 -12.83 -0.06
N MET A 177 8.22 -12.81 0.65
CA MET A 177 9.54 -12.87 0.02
C MET A 177 9.70 -14.20 -0.73
N ASN A 178 10.25 -14.15 -1.95
CA ASN A 178 10.63 -15.36 -2.66
C ASN A 178 11.83 -16.01 -1.96
N MET A 179 11.64 -17.15 -1.32
CA MET A 179 12.68 -17.84 -0.54
C MET A 179 13.61 -18.69 -1.42
N THR A 180 14.30 -18.04 -2.35
CA THR A 180 15.47 -18.62 -3.05
C THR A 180 16.59 -18.90 -2.07
N GLU A 181 17.60 -19.70 -2.44
CA GLU A 181 18.75 -19.98 -1.58
C GLU A 181 19.44 -18.68 -1.10
N GLU A 182 19.62 -17.71 -2.01
CA GLU A 182 20.18 -16.40 -1.69
C GLU A 182 19.32 -15.62 -0.69
N ASN A 183 18.00 -15.53 -0.92
CA ASN A 183 17.09 -14.80 -0.04
C ASN A 183 16.93 -15.49 1.32
N GLU A 184 16.96 -16.82 1.36
CA GLU A 184 17.00 -17.57 2.60
C GLU A 184 18.26 -17.27 3.39
N LYS A 185 19.44 -17.32 2.75
CA LYS A 185 20.70 -16.96 3.40
C LYS A 185 20.68 -15.53 3.95
N PHE A 186 20.17 -14.57 3.17
CA PHE A 186 19.99 -13.19 3.60
C PHE A 186 19.05 -13.07 4.81
N TRP A 187 17.91 -13.77 4.78
CA TRP A 187 16.92 -13.75 5.85
C TRP A 187 17.47 -14.36 7.14
N ARG A 188 18.14 -15.52 7.05
CA ARG A 188 18.85 -16.17 8.16
C ARG A 188 19.89 -15.23 8.78
N GLY A 189 20.71 -14.58 7.95
CA GLY A 189 21.69 -13.60 8.39
C GLY A 189 21.05 -12.41 9.12
N THR A 190 19.92 -11.90 8.60
CA THR A 190 19.17 -10.80 9.21
C THR A 190 18.62 -11.18 10.59
N LEU A 191 18.03 -12.36 10.73
CA LEU A 191 17.50 -12.84 12.01
C LEU A 191 18.62 -13.07 13.03
N LYS A 192 19.74 -13.68 12.61
CA LYS A 192 20.92 -13.88 13.45
C LYS A 192 21.51 -12.56 13.93
N ALA A 193 21.62 -11.56 13.06
CA ALA A 193 22.08 -10.22 13.42
C ALA A 193 21.16 -9.51 14.42
N ARG A 194 19.87 -9.90 14.49
CA ARG A 194 18.90 -9.43 15.48
C ARG A 194 18.90 -10.26 16.78
N GLY A 195 19.82 -11.22 16.93
CA GLY A 195 19.94 -12.06 18.11
C GLY A 195 18.94 -13.22 18.17
N ALA A 196 18.30 -13.59 17.05
CA ALA A 196 17.45 -14.78 17.02
C ALA A 196 18.30 -16.05 17.20
N GLY A 197 17.83 -16.98 18.05
CA GLY A 197 18.41 -18.32 18.17
C GLY A 197 18.08 -19.20 16.96
N GLU A 198 18.86 -20.27 16.76
CA GLU A 198 18.74 -21.14 15.58
C GLU A 198 17.33 -21.72 15.41
N ASP A 199 16.65 -22.13 16.49
CA ASP A 199 15.27 -22.64 16.44
C ASP A 199 14.26 -21.62 15.90
N MET A 200 14.43 -20.34 16.29
CA MET A 200 13.59 -19.24 15.80
C MET A 200 13.88 -18.95 14.33
N ILE A 201 15.15 -19.04 13.92
CA ILE A 201 15.56 -18.88 12.53
C ILE A 201 14.93 -19.97 11.66
N GLU A 202 15.07 -21.25 12.04
CA GLU A 202 14.50 -22.37 11.31
C GLU A 202 12.97 -22.28 11.23
N THR A 203 12.33 -21.94 12.35
CA THR A 203 10.88 -21.74 12.39
C THR A 203 10.44 -20.62 11.45
N SER A 204 11.17 -19.50 11.44
CA SER A 204 10.87 -18.36 10.57
C SER A 204 11.08 -18.70 9.09
N VAL A 205 12.15 -19.43 8.74
CA VAL A 205 12.43 -19.84 7.36
C VAL A 205 11.34 -20.80 6.86
N ARG A 206 11.00 -21.81 7.66
CA ARG A 206 9.91 -22.75 7.34
C ARG A 206 8.60 -22.00 7.13
N HIS A 207 8.25 -21.12 8.07
CA HIS A 207 7.05 -20.30 8.00
C HIS A 207 7.00 -19.46 6.72
N MET A 208 8.09 -18.77 6.36
CA MET A 208 8.15 -17.98 5.12
C MET A 208 7.97 -18.83 3.86
N LYS A 209 8.53 -20.04 3.81
CA LYS A 209 8.36 -21.00 2.69
C LYS A 209 6.92 -21.50 2.59
N GLU A 210 6.30 -21.84 3.71
CA GLU A 210 4.90 -22.27 3.76
C GLU A 210 3.97 -21.13 3.32
N MET A 211 4.20 -19.92 3.84
CA MET A 211 3.44 -18.75 3.46
C MET A 211 3.58 -18.42 1.98
N ARG A 212 4.79 -18.51 1.42
CA ARG A 212 5.01 -18.36 -0.02
C ARG A 212 4.22 -19.36 -0.84
N THR A 213 4.22 -20.63 -0.42
CA THR A 213 3.47 -21.69 -1.08
C THR A 213 1.97 -21.40 -1.10
N ARG A 214 1.40 -21.02 0.05
CA ARG A 214 -0.02 -20.70 0.17
C ARG A 214 -0.42 -19.47 -0.63
N GLU A 215 0.40 -18.42 -0.58
CA GLU A 215 0.16 -17.19 -1.35
C GLU A 215 0.15 -17.50 -2.86
N LEU A 216 1.13 -18.24 -3.38
CA LEU A 216 1.15 -18.65 -4.79
C LEU A 216 -0.05 -19.51 -5.16
N ALA A 217 -0.47 -20.42 -4.29
CA ALA A 217 -1.63 -21.26 -4.51
C ALA A 217 -2.93 -20.43 -4.58
N LEU A 218 -3.11 -19.45 -3.68
CA LEU A 218 -4.25 -18.54 -3.69
C LEU A 218 -4.29 -17.74 -5.00
N PHE A 219 -3.18 -17.12 -5.42
CA PHE A 219 -3.12 -16.33 -6.66
C PHE A 219 -3.40 -17.18 -7.90
N LYS A 220 -2.88 -18.41 -7.94
CA LYS A 220 -3.19 -19.38 -8.99
C LYS A 220 -4.68 -19.72 -9.03
N ALA A 221 -5.29 -19.94 -7.87
CA ALA A 221 -6.71 -20.31 -7.76
C ALA A 221 -7.66 -19.18 -8.19
N ILE A 222 -7.33 -17.92 -7.86
CA ILE A 222 -8.14 -16.75 -8.22
C ILE A 222 -7.87 -16.23 -9.64
N GLY A 223 -6.85 -16.76 -10.33
CA GLY A 223 -6.48 -16.37 -11.69
C GLY A 223 -5.85 -14.97 -11.81
N VAL A 224 -5.46 -14.35 -10.70
CA VAL A 224 -4.78 -13.04 -10.68
C VAL A 224 -3.28 -13.25 -10.88
N SER A 225 -2.66 -12.43 -11.72
CA SER A 225 -1.22 -12.49 -11.95
C SER A 225 -0.46 -12.12 -10.68
N TYR A 226 0.39 -13.03 -10.21
CA TYR A 226 1.25 -12.82 -9.05
C TYR A 226 2.18 -11.58 -9.19
N LYS A 227 2.44 -11.14 -10.43
CA LYS A 227 3.22 -9.94 -10.73
C LYS A 227 2.74 -8.68 -10.01
N ILE A 228 1.46 -8.58 -9.64
CA ILE A 228 0.97 -7.42 -8.87
C ILE A 228 1.75 -7.24 -7.56
N LEU A 229 2.14 -8.34 -6.90
CA LEU A 229 2.93 -8.33 -5.66
C LEU A 229 4.42 -8.10 -5.94
N GLU A 230 4.96 -8.63 -7.03
CA GLU A 230 6.37 -8.41 -7.42
C GLU A 230 6.62 -6.95 -7.84
N ASP A 231 5.71 -6.40 -8.65
CA ASP A 231 5.81 -5.04 -9.17
C ASP A 231 5.58 -4.00 -8.06
N SER A 232 4.68 -4.28 -7.11
CA SER A 232 4.56 -3.44 -5.91
C SER A 232 5.83 -3.55 -5.07
N GLN A 233 6.34 -4.75 -4.77
CA GLN A 233 7.57 -4.90 -3.97
C GLN A 233 8.80 -4.20 -4.57
N THR A 234 8.98 -4.22 -5.89
CA THR A 234 10.15 -3.64 -6.58
C THR A 234 10.08 -2.11 -6.71
N ARG A 235 8.88 -1.51 -6.72
CA ARG A 235 8.70 -0.04 -6.73
C ARG A 235 9.16 0.62 -5.42
N ARG A 236 9.27 -0.15 -4.33
CA ARG A 236 9.78 0.29 -3.03
C ARG A 236 11.18 0.89 -3.09
N GLY A 237 11.96 0.55 -4.12
CA GLY A 237 13.31 1.09 -4.35
C GLY A 237 13.36 2.39 -5.16
N ARG A 238 12.23 2.89 -5.69
CA ARG A 238 12.20 4.03 -6.64
C ARG A 238 11.42 5.25 -6.15
N SER A 239 10.70 5.14 -5.04
CA SER A 239 9.79 6.16 -4.52
C SER A 239 9.84 6.20 -3.00
N THR A 240 9.57 7.36 -2.40
CA THR A 240 9.37 7.49 -0.94
C THR A 240 8.03 6.89 -0.51
N SER A 241 7.10 6.70 -1.45
CA SER A 241 5.82 6.05 -1.23
C SER A 241 5.99 4.58 -0.87
N ARG A 242 5.37 4.15 0.22
CA ARG A 242 5.43 2.76 0.71
C ARG A 242 4.28 1.89 0.19
N LEU A 243 3.32 2.48 -0.53
CA LEU A 243 2.06 1.88 -0.95
C LEU A 243 1.71 2.38 -2.36
N TRP A 244 1.12 1.51 -3.17
CA TRP A 244 0.75 1.78 -4.56
C TRP A 244 -0.73 1.49 -4.80
N MET A 245 -1.43 2.42 -5.45
CA MET A 245 -2.78 2.22 -5.92
C MET A 245 -2.76 2.14 -7.45
N PHE A 246 -3.13 0.99 -7.99
CA PHE A 246 -3.26 0.80 -9.43
C PHE A 246 -4.60 1.34 -9.92
N THR A 247 -4.65 1.91 -11.13
CA THR A 247 -5.94 2.17 -11.78
C THR A 247 -6.66 0.87 -12.13
N ARG A 248 -7.98 0.95 -12.35
CA ARG A 248 -8.78 -0.19 -12.81
C ARG A 248 -8.18 -0.84 -14.05
N ASP A 249 -7.80 -0.04 -15.05
CA ASP A 249 -7.23 -0.55 -16.30
C ASP A 249 -5.94 -1.32 -16.08
N VAL A 250 -5.09 -0.89 -15.14
CA VAL A 250 -3.85 -1.60 -14.79
C VAL A 250 -4.16 -2.92 -14.09
N LEU A 251 -5.09 -2.92 -13.12
CA LEU A 251 -5.53 -4.13 -12.43
C LEU A 251 -6.10 -5.17 -13.40
N GLU A 252 -6.95 -4.74 -14.33
CA GLU A 252 -7.60 -5.62 -15.30
C GLU A 252 -6.61 -6.11 -16.38
N ASN A 253 -5.83 -5.20 -16.99
CA ASN A 253 -5.03 -5.52 -18.17
C ASN A 253 -3.64 -6.08 -17.85
N CYS A 254 -3.00 -5.64 -16.77
CA CYS A 254 -1.66 -6.09 -16.42
C CYS A 254 -1.68 -7.32 -15.49
N TYR A 255 -2.70 -7.39 -14.62
CA TYR A 255 -2.77 -8.33 -13.50
C TYR A 255 -3.98 -9.28 -13.52
N ASN A 256 -4.88 -9.16 -14.50
CA ASN A 256 -6.05 -10.04 -14.64
C ASN A 256 -7.01 -10.01 -13.44
N VAL A 257 -7.16 -8.85 -12.78
CA VAL A 257 -8.16 -8.66 -11.72
C VAL A 257 -9.51 -8.34 -12.36
N ARG A 258 -10.33 -9.36 -12.61
CA ARG A 258 -11.58 -9.25 -13.42
C ARG A 258 -12.87 -9.09 -12.62
N ASN A 259 -12.80 -9.23 -11.30
CA ASN A 259 -13.94 -9.19 -10.38
C ASN A 259 -14.36 -7.77 -9.96
N ILE A 260 -13.80 -6.72 -10.56
CA ILE A 260 -14.05 -5.32 -10.17
C ILE A 260 -15.42 -4.85 -10.68
N LYS A 261 -16.34 -4.56 -9.76
CA LYS A 261 -17.64 -3.94 -10.06
C LYS A 261 -17.55 -2.42 -10.06
N GLN A 262 -16.90 -1.87 -9.06
CA GLN A 262 -16.69 -0.43 -8.89
C GLN A 262 -15.26 -0.16 -8.47
N TYR A 263 -14.69 0.92 -8.99
CA TYR A 263 -13.36 1.38 -8.64
C TYR A 263 -13.29 2.91 -8.73
N PRO A 264 -12.46 3.59 -7.91
CA PRO A 264 -12.34 5.04 -7.94
C PRO A 264 -11.90 5.54 -9.31
N LYS A 265 -12.56 6.62 -9.76
CA LYS A 265 -12.04 7.43 -10.86
C LYS A 265 -10.95 8.33 -10.31
N ILE A 266 -9.70 7.98 -10.60
CA ILE A 266 -8.55 8.76 -10.18
C ILE A 266 -8.28 9.83 -11.24
N SER A 267 -8.16 11.09 -10.84
CA SER A 267 -7.90 12.19 -11.76
C SER A 267 -6.56 11.98 -12.50
N PRO A 268 -6.42 12.35 -13.79
CA PRO A 268 -5.17 12.16 -14.54
C PRO A 268 -3.95 12.83 -13.90
N ASP A 269 -4.14 13.97 -13.24
CA ASP A 269 -3.12 14.76 -12.54
C ASP A 269 -2.83 14.28 -11.11
N GLN A 270 -3.67 13.41 -10.55
CA GLN A 270 -3.53 12.93 -9.19
C GLN A 270 -2.43 11.85 -9.09
N THR A 271 -1.23 12.24 -8.70
CA THR A 271 -0.10 11.31 -8.53
C THR A 271 -0.09 10.58 -7.19
N LEU A 272 -0.76 11.15 -6.17
CA LEU A 272 -0.89 10.60 -4.83
C LEU A 272 -2.36 10.57 -4.38
N ILE A 273 -2.76 9.50 -3.69
CA ILE A 273 -3.99 9.45 -2.90
C ILE A 273 -3.64 9.71 -1.43
N ASP A 274 -4.35 10.64 -0.80
CA ASP A 274 -4.17 11.07 0.59
C ASP A 274 -2.72 11.42 0.98
N GLY A 275 -1.89 11.78 -0.01
CA GLY A 275 -0.49 12.17 0.19
C GLY A 275 0.49 11.02 0.44
N TRP A 276 0.06 9.75 0.38
CA TRP A 276 0.95 8.61 0.71
C TRP A 276 0.87 7.41 -0.24
N ALA A 277 -0.22 7.23 -1.00
CA ALA A 277 -0.33 6.14 -1.98
C ALA A 277 -0.03 6.65 -3.39
N GLU A 278 1.01 6.13 -4.02
CA GLU A 278 1.35 6.51 -5.39
C GLU A 278 0.41 5.82 -6.39
N VAL A 279 -0.09 6.59 -7.36
CA VAL A 279 -1.03 6.08 -8.36
C VAL A 279 -0.28 5.54 -9.58
N ILE A 280 -0.53 4.27 -9.91
CA ILE A 280 0.08 3.58 -11.03
C ILE A 280 -0.92 3.43 -12.18
N ARG A 281 -0.57 3.99 -13.35
CA ARG A 281 -1.43 4.08 -14.54
C ARG A 281 -1.00 3.23 -15.72
N GLU A 282 0.21 2.67 -15.65
CA GLU A 282 0.81 1.93 -16.76
C GLU A 282 1.28 0.57 -16.28
N CYS A 283 1.15 -0.45 -17.15
CA CYS A 283 1.79 -1.72 -16.92
C CYS A 283 3.31 -1.50 -16.82
N PRO A 284 3.99 -2.08 -15.83
CA PRO A 284 5.45 -2.07 -15.81
C PRO A 284 6.01 -2.68 -17.10
N SER A 285 7.07 -2.06 -17.63
CA SER A 285 7.68 -2.41 -18.92
C SER A 285 8.07 -3.89 -18.98
N GLY A 286 7.66 -4.57 -20.06
CA GLY A 286 7.86 -6.01 -20.25
C GLY A 286 6.62 -6.81 -20.66
N LYS A 287 5.49 -6.16 -20.96
CA LYS A 287 4.32 -6.75 -21.62
C LYS A 287 3.76 -5.79 -22.69
N LYS A 288 3.94 -6.13 -23.96
CA LYS A 288 2.94 -5.92 -25.01
C LYS A 288 2.44 -7.30 -25.39
#